data_AF-G2J0E2-F1
#
_entry.id   AF-G2J0E2-F1
#
_cell.length_a   1.000
_cell.length_b   1.000
_cell.length_c   1.000
_cell.angle_alpha   90.00
_cell.angle_beta   90.00
_cell.angle_gamma   90.00
#
_symmetry.space_group_name_H-M   'P 1'
#
loop_
_entity.id
_entity.type
_entity.pdbx_description
1 polymer ?
#
loop_
_entity_poly.entity_id
_entity_poly.type
_entity_poly.pdbx_seq_one_letter_code
_entity_poly.pdbx_strand_id
1 'polypeptide(L)'
;MVAFSLLRKLWKAITYKPPKARGIDPVAEAEVFLAYGKTGEAVRVLKDVLDEDPDNMPAKVALLRAYSSNRNAKAYSQLARDVHARLHGQPVWKTIQQNGRDLDPANPLFNA
;
A
#
# COMPACT_ATOMS: atom_id res chain seq x y z
N MET A 1 -18.67 5.02 26.15
CA MET A 1 -18.61 4.91 24.68
C MET A 1 -17.54 3.89 24.25
N VAL A 2 -17.77 2.57 24.44
CA VAL A 2 -16.81 1.52 24.04
C VAL A 2 -17.47 0.34 23.29
N ALA A 3 -18.81 0.22 23.31
CA ALA A 3 -19.53 -0.93 22.74
C ALA A 3 -19.56 -1.00 21.19
N PHE A 4 -19.34 0.11 20.48
CA PHE A 4 -19.50 0.17 19.02
C PHE A 4 -18.30 -0.40 18.22
N SER A 5 -17.09 -0.39 18.80
CA SER A 5 -15.87 -0.78 18.08
C SER A 5 -15.70 -2.30 17.97
N LEU A 6 -16.16 -3.03 19.00
CA LEU A 6 -16.04 -4.49 19.08
C LEU A 6 -16.96 -5.18 18.09
N LEU A 7 -18.21 -4.71 17.96
CA LEU A 7 -19.19 -5.21 17.00
C LEU A 7 -18.75 -5.02 15.54
N ARG A 8 -18.11 -3.89 15.21
CA ARG A 8 -17.63 -3.62 13.84
C ARG A 8 -16.47 -4.56 13.45
N LYS A 9 -15.57 -4.88 14.39
CA LYS A 9 -14.47 -5.84 14.12
C LYS A 9 -15.01 -7.25 13.89
N LEU A 10 -15.96 -7.67 14.73
CA LEU A 10 -16.61 -8.98 14.62
C LEU A 10 -17.40 -9.13 13.31
N TRP A 11 -18.15 -8.10 12.88
CA TRP A 11 -18.88 -8.16 11.61
C TRP A 11 -17.94 -8.23 10.40
N LYS A 12 -16.86 -7.44 10.40
CA LYS A 12 -15.87 -7.46 9.31
C LYS A 12 -15.24 -8.85 9.13
N ALA A 13 -15.00 -9.58 10.23
CA ALA A 13 -14.43 -10.92 10.22
C ALA A 13 -15.40 -12.00 9.68
N ILE A 14 -16.71 -11.82 9.79
CA ILE A 14 -17.71 -12.80 9.33
C ILE A 14 -17.95 -12.67 7.81
N THR A 15 -17.75 -11.48 7.22
CA THR A 15 -18.07 -11.22 5.80
C THR A 15 -16.84 -11.06 4.90
N TYR A 16 -15.67 -10.72 5.45
CA TYR A 16 -14.45 -10.56 4.66
C TYR A 16 -13.63 -11.84 4.58
N LYS A 17 -13.41 -12.34 3.37
CA LYS A 17 -12.43 -13.38 3.08
C LYS A 17 -11.20 -12.75 2.42
N PRO A 18 -10.03 -12.73 3.08
CA PRO A 18 -8.83 -12.16 2.47
C PRO A 18 -8.45 -12.94 1.19
N PRO A 19 -7.72 -12.32 0.24
CA PRO A 19 -7.38 -12.94 -1.05
C PRO A 19 -6.68 -14.29 -0.91
N LYS A 20 -5.73 -14.38 0.04
CA LYS A 20 -4.99 -15.62 0.32
C LYS A 20 -5.92 -16.78 0.69
N ALA A 21 -6.99 -16.53 1.44
CA ALA A 21 -8.00 -17.53 1.78
C ALA A 21 -8.86 -17.97 0.58
N ARG A 22 -8.84 -17.22 -0.53
CA ARG A 22 -9.46 -17.58 -1.81
C ARG A 22 -8.47 -18.27 -2.78
N GLY A 23 -7.22 -18.48 -2.37
CA GLY A 23 -6.16 -19.00 -3.25
C GLY A 23 -5.64 -17.99 -4.28
N ILE A 24 -5.93 -16.70 -4.08
CA ILE A 24 -5.52 -15.61 -4.97
C ILE A 24 -4.32 -14.91 -4.33
N ASP A 25 -3.28 -14.64 -5.11
CA ASP A 25 -2.18 -13.78 -4.66
C ASP A 25 -2.73 -12.36 -4.40
N PRO A 26 -2.74 -11.89 -3.14
CA PRO A 26 -3.28 -10.57 -2.80
C PRO A 26 -2.56 -9.43 -3.50
N VAL A 27 -1.26 -9.57 -3.79
CA VAL A 27 -0.51 -8.52 -4.50
C VAL A 27 -1.03 -8.43 -5.93
N ALA A 28 -1.14 -9.57 -6.63
CA ALA A 28 -1.72 -9.62 -7.97
C ALA A 28 -3.18 -9.13 -8.01
N GLU A 29 -4.00 -9.41 -7.00
CA GLU A 29 -5.37 -8.87 -6.94
C GLU A 29 -5.36 -7.34 -6.79
N ALA A 30 -4.50 -6.79 -5.94
CA ALA A 30 -4.38 -5.35 -5.78
C ALA A 30 -3.91 -4.65 -7.07
N GLU A 31 -3.02 -5.29 -7.83
CA GLU A 31 -2.59 -4.82 -9.15
C GLU A 31 -3.76 -4.71 -10.13
N VAL A 32 -4.63 -5.71 -10.15
CA VAL A 32 -5.86 -5.68 -10.94
C VAL A 32 -6.75 -4.52 -10.49
N PHE A 33 -6.94 -4.31 -9.19
CA PHE A 33 -7.70 -3.16 -8.70
C PHE A 33 -7.11 -1.82 -9.16
N LEU A 34 -5.79 -1.66 -9.15
CA LEU A 34 -5.14 -0.46 -9.65
C LEU A 34 -5.38 -0.25 -11.15
N ALA A 35 -5.32 -1.31 -11.95
CA ALA A 35 -5.59 -1.24 -13.39
C ALA A 35 -7.02 -0.76 -13.70
N TYR A 36 -7.99 -1.08 -12.82
CA TYR A 36 -9.38 -0.61 -12.92
C TYR A 36 -9.65 0.70 -12.17
N GLY A 37 -8.62 1.39 -11.66
CA GLY A 37 -8.78 2.64 -10.90
C GLY A 37 -9.40 2.49 -9.51
N LYS A 38 -9.54 1.26 -9.00
CA LYS A 38 -10.08 0.92 -7.68
C LYS A 38 -9.01 1.01 -6.59
N THR A 39 -8.43 2.20 -6.44
CA THR A 39 -7.26 2.43 -5.57
C THR A 39 -7.57 2.18 -4.10
N GLY A 40 -8.78 2.46 -3.63
CA GLY A 40 -9.20 2.19 -2.25
C GLY A 40 -9.19 0.70 -1.90
N GLU A 41 -9.67 -0.14 -2.81
CA GLU A 41 -9.67 -1.59 -2.67
C GLU A 41 -8.25 -2.16 -2.70
N ALA A 42 -7.40 -1.67 -3.61
CA ALA A 42 -5.99 -2.03 -3.67
C ALA A 42 -5.26 -1.72 -2.37
N VAL A 43 -5.42 -0.50 -1.84
CA VAL A 43 -4.82 -0.09 -0.55
C VAL A 43 -5.27 -1.01 0.58
N ARG A 44 -6.56 -1.36 0.62
CA ARG A 44 -7.10 -2.24 1.67
C ARG A 44 -6.46 -3.62 1.62
N VAL A 45 -6.44 -4.26 0.44
CA VAL A 45 -5.84 -5.59 0.28
C VAL A 45 -4.37 -5.59 0.66
N LEU A 46 -3.61 -4.61 0.19
CA LEU A 46 -2.17 -4.53 0.45
C LEU A 46 -1.86 -4.25 1.93
N LYS A 47 -2.69 -3.46 2.62
CA LYS A 47 -2.57 -3.28 4.07
C LYS A 47 -2.86 -4.56 4.84
N ASP A 48 -3.88 -5.32 4.44
CA ASP A 48 -4.18 -6.59 5.09
C ASP A 48 -3.00 -7.58 4.92
N VAL A 49 -2.32 -7.57 3.76
CA VAL A 49 -1.07 -8.35 3.59
C VAL A 49 0.03 -7.88 4.53
N LEU A 50 0.25 -6.57 4.63
CA LEU A 50 1.32 -6.03 5.47
C LEU A 50 1.03 -6.12 6.97
N ASP A 51 -0.24 -6.24 7.36
CA ASP A 51 -0.63 -6.55 8.74
C ASP A 51 -0.25 -8.00 9.11
N GLU A 52 -0.25 -8.93 8.15
CA GLU A 52 0.18 -10.33 8.34
C GLU A 52 1.70 -10.52 8.15
N ASP A 53 2.27 -9.87 7.13
CA ASP A 53 3.68 -9.94 6.75
C ASP A 53 4.23 -8.53 6.50
N PRO A 54 4.70 -7.83 7.55
CA PRO A 54 5.19 -6.46 7.45
C PRO A 54 6.45 -6.30 6.60
N ASP A 55 7.15 -7.38 6.27
CA ASP A 55 8.38 -7.38 5.47
C ASP A 55 8.13 -7.66 3.98
N ASN A 56 6.87 -7.90 3.59
CA ASN A 56 6.48 -8.22 2.23
C ASN A 56 6.80 -7.09 1.23
N MET A 57 7.99 -7.14 0.62
CA MET A 57 8.47 -6.09 -0.28
C MET A 57 7.58 -5.89 -1.52
N PRO A 58 7.08 -6.94 -2.20
CA PRO A 58 6.12 -6.78 -3.30
C PRO A 58 4.87 -6.00 -2.89
N ALA A 59 4.29 -6.31 -1.72
CA ALA A 59 3.13 -5.58 -1.21
C ALA A 59 3.45 -4.11 -0.91
N LYS A 60 4.62 -3.80 -0.33
CA LYS A 60 5.05 -2.41 -0.10
C LYS A 60 5.20 -1.62 -1.39
N VAL A 61 5.79 -2.22 -2.44
CA VAL A 61 5.96 -1.56 -3.74
C VAL A 61 4.60 -1.32 -4.42
N ALA A 62 3.71 -2.32 -4.42
CA ALA A 62 2.35 -2.16 -4.94
C ALA A 62 1.57 -1.09 -4.14
N LEU A 63 1.79 -1.00 -2.82
CA LEU A 63 1.13 -0.01 -1.97
C LEU A 63 1.63 1.41 -2.21
N LEU A 64 2.92 1.60 -2.52
CA LEU A 64 3.43 2.88 -3.00
C LEU A 64 2.72 3.30 -4.29
N ARG A 65 2.54 2.39 -5.25
CA ARG A 65 1.79 2.70 -6.48
C ARG A 65 0.34 3.07 -6.18
N ALA A 66 -0.31 2.34 -5.27
CA ALA A 66 -1.66 2.63 -4.84
C ALA A 66 -1.79 4.01 -4.17
N TYR A 67 -0.85 4.38 -3.29
CA TYR A 67 -0.83 5.70 -2.67
C TYR A 67 -0.55 6.83 -3.67
N SER A 68 0.31 6.60 -4.65
CA SER A 68 0.55 7.56 -5.73
C SER A 68 -0.72 7.81 -6.54
N SER A 69 -1.39 6.75 -6.98
CA SER A 69 -2.65 6.83 -7.73
C SER A 69 -3.77 7.50 -6.91
N ASN A 70 -3.81 7.26 -5.60
CA ASN A 70 -4.76 7.91 -4.68
C ASN A 70 -4.33 9.33 -4.22
N ARG A 71 -3.23 9.88 -4.76
CA ARG A 71 -2.67 11.19 -4.37
C ARG A 71 -2.43 11.34 -2.85
N ASN A 72 -2.15 10.24 -2.15
CA ASN A 72 -1.91 10.24 -0.71
C ASN A 72 -0.43 10.49 -0.39
N ALA A 73 -0.01 11.75 -0.51
CA ALA A 73 1.39 12.16 -0.32
C ALA A 73 1.96 11.75 1.04
N LYS A 74 1.19 11.92 2.13
CA LYS A 74 1.66 11.59 3.49
C LYS A 74 1.99 10.10 3.63
N ALA A 75 1.06 9.23 3.23
CA ALA A 75 1.27 7.78 3.35
C ALA A 75 2.37 7.29 2.40
N TYR A 76 2.43 7.88 1.20
CA TYR A 76 3.49 7.63 0.24
C TYR A 76 4.87 7.95 0.82
N SER A 77 5.07 9.18 1.33
CA SER A 77 6.33 9.64 1.92
C SER A 77 6.74 8.87 3.18
N GLN A 78 5.77 8.34 3.95
CA GLN A 78 6.07 7.47 5.08
C GLN A 78 6.59 6.10 4.63
N LEU A 79 5.88 5.45 3.71
CA LEU A 79 6.27 4.13 3.21
C LEU A 79 7.55 4.18 2.36
N ALA A 80 7.76 5.25 1.59
CA ALA A 80 8.98 5.44 0.81
C ALA A 80 10.22 5.51 1.71
N ARG A 81 10.12 6.15 2.88
CA ARG A 81 11.20 6.16 3.88
C ARG A 81 11.48 4.77 4.44
N ASP A 82 10.44 4.01 4.73
CA ASP A 82 10.55 2.64 5.25
C ASP A 82 11.30 1.71 4.28
N VAL A 83 10.95 1.78 2.99
CA VAL A 83 11.59 0.91 1.98
C VAL A 83 12.94 1.43 1.47
N HIS A 84 13.31 2.67 1.77
CA HIS A 84 14.47 3.34 1.18
C HIS A 84 15.76 2.53 1.34
N ALA A 85 16.06 2.05 2.55
CA ALA A 85 17.31 1.32 2.81
C ALA A 85 17.47 0.09 1.90
N ARG A 86 16.36 -0.60 1.57
CA ARG A 86 16.38 -1.80 0.74
C ARG A 86 16.32 -1.48 -0.76
N LEU A 87 15.58 -0.44 -1.16
CA LEU A 87 15.31 -0.15 -2.56
C LEU A 87 16.22 0.92 -3.17
N HIS A 88 16.93 1.73 -2.37
CA HIS A 88 17.85 2.73 -2.90
C HIS A 88 18.87 2.08 -3.84
N GLY A 89 19.19 2.75 -4.94
CA GLY A 89 20.06 2.22 -5.99
C GLY A 89 19.40 1.23 -6.96
N GLN A 90 18.21 0.70 -6.65
CA GLN A 90 17.48 -0.19 -7.57
C GLN A 90 16.69 0.62 -8.62
N PRO A 91 16.42 0.06 -9.82
CA PRO A 91 15.64 0.75 -10.85
C PRO A 91 14.26 1.22 -10.38
N VAL A 92 13.59 0.43 -9.54
CA VAL A 92 12.26 0.76 -8.98
C VAL A 92 12.28 2.06 -8.17
N TRP A 93 13.41 2.39 -7.53
CA TRP A 93 13.54 3.61 -6.73
C TRP A 93 13.39 4.88 -7.58
N LYS A 94 13.84 4.87 -8.84
CA LYS A 94 13.69 6.02 -9.75
C LYS A 94 12.22 6.36 -9.97
N THR A 95 11.37 5.35 -10.15
CA THR A 95 9.92 5.52 -10.26
C THR A 95 9.32 6.01 -8.94
N ILE A 96 9.82 5.50 -7.81
CA ILE A 96 9.36 5.96 -6.49
C ILE A 96 9.68 7.44 -6.28
N GLN A 97 10.88 7.89 -6.66
CA GLN A 97 11.27 9.30 -6.58
C GLN A 97 10.47 10.18 -7.53
N GLN A 98 10.25 9.76 -8.77
CA GLN A 98 9.44 10.50 -9.74
C GLN A 98 8.03 10.76 -9.21
N ASN A 99 7.32 9.69 -8.84
CA ASN A 99 5.98 9.80 -8.25
C ASN A 99 5.99 10.61 -6.94
N GLY A 100 7.05 10.47 -6.14
CA GLY A 100 7.22 11.23 -4.90
C GLY A 100 7.36 12.73 -5.14
N ARG A 101 8.12 13.16 -6.16
CA ARG A 101 8.22 14.57 -6.55
C ARG A 101 6.90 15.14 -7.04
N ASP A 102 6.10 14.35 -7.75
CA ASP A 102 4.78 14.76 -8.23
C ASP A 102 3.75 14.96 -7.10
N LEU A 103 3.98 14.33 -5.95
CA LEU A 103 3.11 14.40 -4.77
C LEU A 103 3.60 15.38 -3.71
N ASP A 104 4.92 15.44 -3.49
CA ASP A 104 5.59 16.13 -2.40
C ASP A 104 6.96 16.66 -2.86
N PRO A 105 6.98 17.69 -3.73
CA PRO A 105 8.20 18.17 -4.39
C PRO A 105 9.22 18.77 -3.41
N ALA A 106 8.78 19.21 -2.23
CA ALA A 106 9.66 19.77 -1.21
C ALA A 106 10.40 18.69 -0.40
N ASN A 107 10.06 17.41 -0.55
CA ASN A 107 10.63 16.33 0.25
C ASN A 107 12.02 15.91 -0.25
N PRO A 108 13.08 16.07 0.55
CA PRO A 108 14.44 15.74 0.11
C PRO A 108 14.63 14.28 -0.31
N LEU A 109 13.82 13.35 0.22
CA LEU A 109 13.89 11.93 -0.13
C LEU A 109 13.72 11.68 -1.65
N PHE A 110 12.95 12.55 -2.31
CA PHE A 110 12.63 12.41 -3.73
C PHE A 110 13.48 13.31 -4.63
N ASN A 111 14.35 14.14 -4.06
CA ASN A 111 15.21 15.08 -4.79
C ASN A 111 16.70 14.71 -4.77
N ALA A 112 17.05 13.60 -4.10
CA ALA A 112 18.40 13.06 -4.06
C ALA A 112 18.79 12.30 -5.34
#